data_AF-A0A2H5Q200-F1
#
_entry.id   AF-A0A2H5Q200-F1
#
_cell.length_a   1.000
_cell.length_b   1.000
_cell.length_c   1.000
_cell.angle_alpha   90.00
_cell.angle_beta   90.00
_cell.angle_gamma   90.00
#
_symmetry.space_group_name_H-M   'P 1'
#
loop_
_entity.id
_entity.type
_entity.pdbx_description
1 polymer ?
#
loop_
_entity_poly.entity_id
_entity_poly.type
_entity_poly.pdbx_seq_one_letter_code
_entity_poly.pdbx_strand_id
1 'polypeptide(L)'
;MGANLCTYYQKSSPGDQAGALLCSGNNCLGNVLTLEPGDKSPFLGDIKAGCSQSSLETNMYRAPVFPHKVATTDFLLVRSAKGKISIRRIDKVAVVAQQEPLMEVMSPGSKNLQTYSINRMLVNVYREFSAAAKRGLLPCIGVDELSVQFPNLSEAIIRKKLKECAFLRRDGNGKQVWSMKRTFHIPSEGDLRKLAYPEHVCSYESMQAGLYRLKHLGITQLTLPASISSAMSQLPDEAIALAAASHIERELQITPWNLSSNFVACTNQDRENIERLEITGVGDPSGRGLGFSYVRAAPKASVSSAMVKKKAAANRGGSTVTGTDADLRRLSMEAAREVLLKFNVPEEMIAKQTRWHRIAMIRKLSSEQAASGVQVDPTTISKYARGQRMSFLQLQQQTRGKCQEIWDRQVQSLSAADDDEIGSDSEHSDLDSFAGDLENLLDAEEFEEEESNYDTKHDKVEGVKGLKMRRRPIQVQAEEEIEDEAAEAAELCRLLMDDQLLELCDYLIDEYHESLSEAEAGIQSRNT
;
A
#
# COMPACT_ATOMS: atom_id res chain seq x y z
N MET A 1 -1.08 -24.05 -3.71
CA MET A 1 -0.84 -23.07 -4.80
C MET A 1 0.46 -23.44 -5.50
N GLY A 2 0.64 -23.03 -6.74
CA GLY A 2 1.89 -23.23 -7.49
C GLY A 2 2.43 -21.89 -7.99
N ALA A 3 3.74 -21.82 -8.21
CA ALA A 3 4.42 -20.69 -8.81
C ALA A 3 5.42 -21.21 -9.84
N ASN A 4 5.60 -20.46 -10.93
CA ASN A 4 6.59 -20.75 -11.94
C ASN A 4 7.82 -19.90 -11.70
N LEU A 5 8.99 -20.53 -11.61
CA LEU A 5 10.25 -19.81 -11.74
C LEU A 5 10.55 -19.72 -13.24
N CYS A 6 10.71 -18.49 -13.73
CA CYS A 6 11.04 -18.20 -15.11
C CYS A 6 12.31 -17.36 -15.18
N THR A 7 13.04 -17.42 -16.28
CA THR A 7 14.19 -16.55 -16.55
C THR A 7 13.98 -15.87 -17.88
N TYR A 8 13.78 -14.56 -17.85
CA TYR A 8 13.67 -13.72 -19.04
C TYR A 8 15.06 -13.38 -19.55
N TYR A 9 15.33 -13.63 -20.83
CA TYR A 9 16.58 -13.29 -21.49
C TYR A 9 16.33 -12.29 -22.61
N GLN A 10 16.93 -11.11 -22.53
CA GLN A 10 16.82 -10.08 -23.56
C GLN A 10 17.92 -10.29 -24.61
N LYS A 11 17.55 -10.58 -25.86
CA LYS A 11 18.53 -10.73 -26.94
C LYS A 11 19.28 -9.43 -27.21
N SER A 12 20.59 -9.55 -27.47
CA SER A 12 21.42 -8.45 -27.96
C SER A 12 21.15 -8.10 -29.43
N SER A 13 20.78 -9.11 -30.23
CA SER A 13 20.43 -9.00 -31.64
C SER A 13 19.52 -10.15 -32.06
N PRO A 14 18.81 -10.06 -33.20
CA PRO A 14 17.90 -11.13 -33.65
C PRO A 14 18.60 -12.50 -33.82
N GLY A 15 19.91 -12.51 -34.13
CA GLY A 15 20.72 -13.71 -34.31
C GLY A 15 21.30 -14.30 -33.01
N ASP A 16 21.09 -13.66 -31.87
CA ASP A 16 21.63 -14.08 -30.57
C ASP A 16 21.05 -15.45 -30.14
N GLN A 17 21.93 -16.40 -29.86
CA GLN A 17 21.57 -17.76 -29.44
C GLN A 17 21.87 -18.03 -27.96
N ALA A 18 22.36 -17.05 -27.20
CA ALA A 18 22.75 -17.26 -25.81
C ALA A 18 21.54 -17.65 -24.92
N GLY A 19 20.34 -17.15 -25.23
CA GLY A 19 19.11 -17.60 -24.58
C GLY A 19 18.85 -19.11 -24.70
N ALA A 20 19.10 -19.69 -25.89
CA ALA A 20 18.94 -21.14 -26.12
C ALA A 20 20.00 -21.97 -25.37
N LEU A 21 21.20 -21.42 -25.17
CA LEU A 21 22.25 -22.04 -24.37
C LEU A 21 21.89 -22.05 -22.88
N LEU A 22 21.23 -21.01 -22.37
CA LEU A 22 20.71 -20.98 -21.00
C LEU A 22 19.67 -22.08 -20.74
N CYS A 23 18.80 -22.38 -21.71
CA CYS A 23 17.85 -23.49 -21.63
C CYS A 23 18.52 -24.86 -21.46
N SER A 24 19.73 -25.01 -22.00
CA SER A 24 20.45 -26.29 -22.08
C SER A 24 21.43 -26.50 -20.92
N GLY A 25 21.62 -25.50 -20.06
CA GLY A 25 22.58 -25.54 -18.96
C GLY A 25 22.03 -26.19 -17.70
N ASN A 26 22.81 -27.09 -17.08
CA ASN A 26 22.46 -27.79 -15.83
C ASN A 26 22.21 -26.87 -14.61
N ASN A 27 22.55 -25.58 -14.70
CA ASN A 27 22.42 -24.62 -13.59
C ASN A 27 21.16 -23.73 -13.67
N CYS A 28 20.43 -23.72 -14.79
CA CYS A 28 19.25 -22.88 -14.93
C CYS A 28 18.06 -23.53 -14.22
N LEU A 29 17.46 -22.82 -13.27
CA LEU A 29 16.22 -23.26 -12.63
C LEU A 29 15.03 -22.61 -13.32
N GLY A 30 14.00 -23.40 -13.60
CA GLY A 30 12.77 -22.90 -14.19
C GLY A 30 12.82 -22.78 -15.71
N ASN A 31 11.80 -22.13 -16.28
CA ASN A 31 11.64 -21.99 -17.73
C ASN A 31 12.38 -20.75 -18.23
N VAL A 32 13.07 -20.84 -19.36
CA VAL A 32 13.72 -19.67 -19.99
C VAL A 32 12.80 -19.10 -21.07
N LEU A 33 12.56 -17.79 -21.02
CA LEU A 33 11.77 -17.03 -21.98
C LEU A 33 12.69 -16.03 -22.69
N THR A 34 12.82 -16.15 -24.00
CA THR A 34 13.65 -15.26 -24.81
C THR A 34 12.81 -14.08 -25.33
N LEU A 35 13.29 -12.87 -25.12
CA LEU A 35 12.72 -11.62 -25.60
C LEU A 35 13.55 -11.12 -26.79
N GLU A 36 12.89 -10.76 -27.89
CA GLU A 36 13.53 -10.13 -29.05
C GLU A 36 13.91 -8.67 -28.74
N PRO A 37 14.88 -8.06 -29.46
CA PRO A 37 15.36 -6.69 -29.17
C PRO A 37 14.29 -5.58 -29.18
N GLY A 38 13.12 -5.83 -29.79
CA GLY A 38 11.99 -4.89 -29.82
C GLY A 38 10.85 -5.25 -28.87
N ASP A 39 10.95 -6.36 -28.16
CA ASP A 39 9.91 -6.80 -27.21
C ASP A 39 9.92 -5.90 -25.97
N LYS A 40 8.75 -5.73 -25.37
CA LYS A 40 8.61 -5.02 -24.10
C LYS A 40 9.13 -5.86 -22.95
N SER A 41 9.78 -5.21 -21.99
CA SER A 41 10.11 -5.84 -20.72
C SER A 41 8.84 -6.29 -19.98
N PRO A 42 8.86 -7.44 -19.30
CA PRO A 42 7.76 -7.87 -18.44
C PRO A 42 7.69 -7.10 -17.10
N PHE A 43 8.66 -6.21 -16.82
CA PHE A 43 8.76 -5.41 -15.60
C PHE A 43 8.65 -3.92 -15.89
N LEU A 44 8.52 -3.09 -14.84
CA LEU A 44 8.59 -1.62 -14.96
C LEU A 44 9.94 -1.11 -15.51
N GLY A 45 11.03 -1.87 -15.32
CA GLY A 45 12.34 -1.58 -15.88
C GLY A 45 12.71 -2.53 -17.02
N ASP A 46 13.55 -2.05 -17.94
CA ASP A 46 14.04 -2.84 -19.07
C ASP A 46 15.20 -3.76 -18.64
N ILE A 47 15.15 -5.00 -19.13
CA ILE A 47 16.27 -5.94 -19.04
C ILE A 47 17.30 -5.53 -20.09
N LYS A 48 18.56 -5.33 -19.68
CA LYS A 48 19.64 -4.92 -20.60
C LYS A 48 19.86 -5.99 -21.68
N ALA A 49 20.18 -5.54 -22.89
CA ALA A 49 20.41 -6.43 -24.02
C ALA A 49 21.59 -7.38 -23.74
N GLY A 50 21.38 -8.68 -23.92
CA GLY A 50 22.32 -9.74 -23.57
C GLY A 50 22.24 -10.21 -22.11
N CYS A 51 21.41 -9.60 -21.26
CA CYS A 51 21.24 -9.98 -19.85
C CYS A 51 19.99 -10.85 -19.62
N SER A 52 19.95 -11.49 -18.46
CA SER A 52 18.80 -12.26 -17.99
C SER A 52 18.33 -11.81 -16.62
N GLN A 53 17.03 -11.91 -16.36
CA GLN A 53 16.42 -11.72 -15.04
C GLN A 53 15.50 -12.89 -14.70
N SER A 54 15.78 -13.58 -13.60
CA SER A 54 14.86 -14.58 -13.06
C SER A 54 13.65 -13.91 -12.39
N SER A 55 12.51 -14.58 -12.42
CA SER A 55 11.21 -14.08 -11.98
C SER A 55 10.36 -15.19 -11.38
N LEU A 56 9.66 -14.88 -10.30
CA LEU A 56 8.57 -15.69 -9.77
C LEU A 56 7.26 -15.25 -10.40
N GLU A 57 6.66 -16.13 -11.19
CA GLU A 57 5.38 -15.89 -11.87
C GLU A 57 4.26 -16.69 -11.18
N THR A 58 3.21 -15.98 -10.79
CA THR A 58 1.97 -16.57 -10.27
C THR A 58 0.76 -15.97 -10.98
N ASN A 59 -0.44 -16.45 -10.69
CA ASN A 59 -1.66 -15.78 -11.15
C ASN A 59 -1.94 -14.47 -10.40
N MET A 60 -1.23 -14.18 -9.30
CA MET A 60 -1.50 -13.04 -8.42
C MET A 60 -0.51 -11.89 -8.63
N TYR A 61 0.75 -12.21 -8.89
CA TYR A 61 1.84 -11.25 -9.06
C TYR A 61 3.01 -11.86 -9.85
N ARG A 62 3.85 -10.97 -10.35
CA ARG A 62 5.19 -11.21 -10.88
C ARG A 62 6.22 -10.58 -9.94
N ALA A 63 7.38 -11.18 -9.73
CA ALA A 63 8.44 -10.56 -8.93
C ALA A 63 9.84 -11.02 -9.39
N PRO A 64 10.80 -10.09 -9.61
CA PRO A 64 12.19 -10.45 -9.88
C PRO A 64 12.80 -11.29 -8.75
N VAL A 65 13.66 -12.24 -9.10
CA VAL A 65 14.32 -13.16 -8.16
C VAL A 65 15.83 -13.08 -8.32
N PHE A 66 16.54 -12.97 -7.20
CA PHE A 66 17.98 -12.84 -7.09
C PHE A 66 18.56 -14.02 -6.32
N PRO A 67 19.22 -14.99 -6.97
CA PRO A 67 19.78 -16.15 -6.30
C PRO A 67 20.95 -15.77 -5.38
N HIS A 68 20.99 -16.38 -4.19
CA HIS A 68 22.03 -16.17 -3.18
C HIS A 68 22.65 -17.49 -2.71
N LYS A 69 23.80 -17.41 -2.04
CA LYS A 69 24.43 -18.59 -1.44
C LYS A 69 23.77 -18.89 -0.10
N VAL A 70 23.46 -20.17 0.11
CA VAL A 70 22.98 -20.65 1.42
C VAL A 70 24.17 -20.64 2.38
N ALA A 71 24.02 -20.01 3.55
CA ALA A 71 25.02 -20.06 4.60
C ALA A 71 25.23 -21.50 5.08
N THR A 72 26.48 -21.90 5.30
CA THR A 72 26.81 -23.29 5.70
C THR A 72 26.31 -23.67 7.09
N THR A 73 25.93 -22.66 7.88
CA THR A 73 25.36 -22.78 9.22
C THR A 73 23.87 -23.07 9.20
N ASP A 74 23.20 -22.86 8.06
CA ASP A 74 21.74 -22.79 8.01
C ASP A 74 21.12 -24.10 7.54
N PHE A 75 20.08 -24.54 8.25
CA PHE A 75 19.35 -25.76 7.97
C PHE A 75 17.85 -25.55 8.11
N LEU A 76 17.06 -26.30 7.35
CA LEU A 76 15.61 -26.28 7.44
C LEU A 76 15.14 -27.29 8.50
N LEU A 77 14.60 -26.79 9.60
CA LEU A 77 13.91 -27.59 10.62
C LEU A 77 12.42 -27.72 10.26
N VAL A 78 11.92 -28.95 10.16
CA VAL A 78 10.52 -29.24 9.84
C VAL A 78 9.88 -30.01 10.99
N ARG A 79 8.83 -29.43 11.58
CA ARG A 79 7.93 -30.08 12.54
C ARG A 79 6.64 -30.46 11.82
N SER A 80 6.35 -31.76 11.74
CA SER A 80 5.09 -32.25 11.19
C SER A 80 3.93 -32.03 12.18
N ALA A 81 2.69 -32.04 11.67
CA ALA A 81 1.48 -31.97 12.51
C ALA A 81 1.35 -33.10 13.55
N LYS A 82 2.05 -34.24 13.34
CA LYS A 82 2.11 -35.35 14.30
C LYS A 82 3.26 -35.21 15.32
N GLY A 83 3.93 -34.06 15.37
CA GLY A 83 5.04 -33.79 16.28
C GLY A 83 6.40 -34.33 15.84
N LYS A 84 6.51 -35.10 14.74
CA LYS A 84 7.81 -35.56 14.22
C LYS A 84 8.64 -34.37 13.75
N ILE A 85 9.88 -34.30 14.21
CA ILE A 85 10.88 -33.30 13.82
C ILE A 85 11.86 -33.92 12.81
N SER A 86 12.24 -33.16 11.79
CA SER A 86 13.27 -33.54 10.81
C SER A 86 14.09 -32.31 10.40
N ILE A 87 15.36 -32.51 10.08
CA ILE A 87 16.26 -31.47 9.60
C ILE A 87 16.69 -31.77 8.16
N ARG A 88 16.79 -30.74 7.32
CA ARG A 88 17.19 -30.83 5.91
C ARG A 88 18.20 -29.74 5.57
N ARG A 89 19.11 -30.03 4.64
CA ARG A 89 19.91 -28.98 3.99
C ARG A 89 19.00 -28.12 3.10
N ILE A 90 19.32 -26.84 3.01
CA ILE A 90 18.69 -25.91 2.08
C ILE A 90 19.50 -25.98 0.79
N ASP A 91 18.86 -26.38 -0.31
CA ASP A 91 19.56 -26.59 -1.58
C ASP A 91 19.95 -25.26 -2.23
N LYS A 92 19.02 -24.29 -2.20
CA LYS A 92 19.15 -22.96 -2.80
C LYS A 92 18.32 -21.94 -2.03
N VAL A 93 18.79 -20.70 -1.98
CA VAL A 93 18.06 -19.54 -1.45
C VAL A 93 18.10 -18.43 -2.49
N ALA A 94 17.06 -17.61 -2.51
CA ALA A 94 16.97 -16.45 -3.37
C ALA A 94 16.15 -15.36 -2.70
N VAL A 95 16.47 -14.11 -3.01
CA VAL A 95 15.69 -12.94 -2.59
C VAL A 95 14.65 -12.65 -3.66
N VAL A 96 13.40 -12.50 -3.25
CA VAL A 96 12.30 -12.08 -4.12
C VAL A 96 12.12 -10.58 -3.94
N ALA A 97 12.22 -9.84 -5.03
CA ALA A 97 12.06 -8.39 -5.03
C ALA A 97 10.60 -7.97 -4.94
N GLN A 98 10.35 -6.67 -5.13
CA GLN A 98 9.01 -6.11 -5.09
C GLN A 98 8.07 -6.82 -6.06
N GLN A 99 6.89 -7.15 -5.56
CA GLN A 99 5.83 -7.78 -6.33
C GLN A 99 5.15 -6.75 -7.23
N GLU A 100 5.03 -7.05 -8.51
CA GLU A 100 4.18 -6.39 -9.49
C GLU A 100 2.83 -7.13 -9.56
N PRO A 101 1.74 -6.58 -8.96
CA PRO A 101 0.46 -7.27 -8.88
C PRO A 101 -0.16 -7.50 -10.25
N LEU A 102 -0.66 -8.72 -10.49
CA LEU A 102 -1.42 -9.09 -11.69
C LEU A 102 -2.93 -9.10 -11.43
N MET A 103 -3.33 -9.06 -10.16
CA MET A 103 -4.73 -8.95 -9.72
C MET A 103 -4.86 -7.95 -8.57
N GLU A 104 -6.06 -7.38 -8.44
CA GLU A 104 -6.36 -6.47 -7.34
C GLU A 104 -6.63 -7.24 -6.04
N VAL A 105 -6.12 -6.70 -4.94
CA VAL A 105 -6.54 -7.10 -3.60
C VAL A 105 -7.95 -6.55 -3.35
N MET A 106 -8.86 -7.39 -2.86
CA MET A 106 -10.23 -6.98 -2.57
C MET A 106 -10.25 -5.76 -1.64
N SER A 107 -11.09 -4.77 -1.95
CA SER A 107 -11.25 -3.62 -1.06
C SER A 107 -12.34 -3.88 -0.02
N PRO A 108 -12.19 -3.37 1.22
CA PRO A 108 -13.23 -3.42 2.25
C PRO A 108 -14.55 -2.82 1.74
N GLY A 109 -15.68 -3.47 2.05
CA GLY A 109 -17.01 -3.03 1.62
C GLY A 109 -17.30 -3.14 0.11
N SER A 110 -16.37 -3.67 -0.69
CA SER A 110 -16.58 -3.80 -2.14
C SER A 110 -17.60 -4.87 -2.50
N LYS A 111 -18.23 -4.73 -3.67
CA LYS A 111 -19.10 -5.78 -4.24
C LYS A 111 -18.34 -7.08 -4.49
N ASN A 112 -17.07 -7.00 -4.87
CA ASN A 112 -16.22 -8.17 -5.09
C ASN A 112 -16.05 -9.00 -3.80
N LEU A 113 -15.76 -8.33 -2.68
CA LEU A 113 -15.68 -8.96 -1.35
C LEU A 113 -16.99 -9.66 -0.98
N GLN A 114 -18.14 -9.02 -1.22
CA GLN A 114 -19.45 -9.60 -0.95
C GLN A 114 -19.69 -10.85 -1.81
N THR A 115 -19.40 -10.78 -3.12
CA THR A 115 -19.53 -11.91 -4.03
C THR A 115 -18.65 -13.08 -3.60
N TYR A 116 -17.38 -12.83 -3.29
CA TYR A 116 -16.46 -13.84 -2.77
C TYR A 116 -16.98 -14.48 -1.48
N SER A 117 -17.43 -13.67 -0.52
CA SER A 117 -17.93 -14.16 0.77
C SER A 117 -19.17 -15.05 0.59
N ILE A 118 -20.11 -14.66 -0.29
CA ILE A 118 -21.28 -15.48 -0.64
C ILE A 118 -20.84 -16.79 -1.30
N ASN A 119 -19.92 -16.74 -2.27
CA ASN A 119 -19.46 -17.93 -2.98
C ASN A 119 -18.74 -18.89 -2.04
N ARG A 120 -17.87 -18.39 -1.16
CA ARG A 120 -17.17 -19.19 -0.15
C ARG A 120 -18.15 -19.86 0.82
N MET A 121 -19.16 -19.13 1.27
CA MET A 121 -20.24 -19.68 2.10
C MET A 121 -21.00 -20.80 1.37
N LEU A 122 -21.39 -20.59 0.11
CA LEU A 122 -22.09 -21.61 -0.67
C LEU A 122 -21.22 -22.86 -0.90
N VAL A 123 -19.94 -22.70 -1.21
CA VAL A 123 -18.99 -23.82 -1.35
C VAL A 123 -18.91 -24.62 -0.04
N ASN A 124 -18.84 -23.95 1.12
CA ASN A 124 -18.83 -24.60 2.41
C ASN A 124 -20.12 -25.41 2.65
N VAL A 125 -21.28 -24.76 2.52
CA VAL A 125 -22.61 -25.38 2.71
C VAL A 125 -22.80 -26.59 1.79
N TYR A 126 -22.45 -26.47 0.51
CA TYR A 126 -22.60 -27.54 -0.46
C TYR A 126 -21.66 -28.73 -0.18
N ARG A 127 -20.45 -28.48 0.34
CA ARG A 127 -19.53 -29.53 0.76
C ARG A 127 -20.02 -30.23 2.02
N GLU A 128 -20.54 -29.50 2.99
CA GLU A 128 -21.17 -30.08 4.19
C GLU A 128 -22.39 -30.93 3.84
N PHE A 129 -23.28 -30.43 2.98
CA PHE A 129 -24.42 -31.23 2.51
C PHE A 129 -23.98 -32.51 1.80
N SER A 130 -22.95 -32.41 0.95
CA SER A 130 -22.38 -33.56 0.25
C SER A 130 -21.74 -34.56 1.21
N ALA A 131 -21.04 -34.09 2.24
CA ALA A 131 -20.40 -34.92 3.25
C ALA A 131 -21.43 -35.63 4.14
N ALA A 132 -22.46 -34.92 4.59
CA ALA A 132 -23.57 -35.48 5.35
C ALA A 132 -24.30 -36.57 4.54
N ALA A 133 -24.62 -36.30 3.27
CA ALA A 133 -25.26 -37.27 2.39
C ALA A 133 -24.41 -38.54 2.20
N LYS A 134 -23.08 -38.39 2.03
CA LYS A 134 -22.15 -39.52 1.92
C LYS A 134 -22.08 -40.37 3.20
N ARG A 135 -22.30 -39.76 4.36
CA ARG A 135 -22.38 -40.44 5.67
C ARG A 135 -23.77 -41.05 5.96
N GLY A 136 -24.75 -40.90 5.05
CA GLY A 136 -26.13 -41.33 5.26
C GLY A 136 -26.92 -40.44 6.23
N LEU A 137 -26.40 -39.26 6.56
CA LEU A 137 -27.04 -38.28 7.42
C LEU A 137 -27.90 -37.31 6.60
N LEU A 138 -28.89 -36.69 7.24
CA LEU A 138 -29.72 -35.69 6.61
C LEU A 138 -28.91 -34.41 6.35
N PRO A 139 -28.78 -33.92 5.10
CA PRO A 139 -27.98 -32.74 4.80
C PRO A 139 -28.55 -31.46 5.43
N CYS A 140 -27.91 -31.00 6.50
CA CYS A 140 -28.26 -29.76 7.18
C CYS A 140 -27.06 -29.06 7.81
N ILE A 141 -27.22 -27.77 8.08
CA ILE A 141 -26.22 -26.92 8.73
C ILE A 141 -26.91 -25.98 9.72
N GLY A 142 -26.26 -25.68 10.85
CA GLY A 142 -26.78 -24.77 11.87
C GLY A 142 -26.94 -23.34 11.33
N VAL A 143 -27.98 -22.63 11.77
CA VAL A 143 -28.10 -21.19 11.44
C VAL A 143 -26.98 -20.40 12.12
N ASP A 144 -26.76 -20.63 13.41
CA ASP A 144 -25.79 -19.90 14.22
C ASP A 144 -24.35 -20.16 13.73
N GLU A 145 -24.06 -21.39 13.32
CA GLU A 145 -22.77 -21.80 12.75
C GLU A 145 -22.39 -20.95 11.53
N LEU A 146 -23.35 -20.68 10.62
CA LEU A 146 -23.09 -19.88 9.44
C LEU A 146 -22.87 -18.41 9.75
N SER A 147 -23.59 -17.86 10.73
CA SER A 147 -23.40 -16.48 11.16
C SER A 147 -22.02 -16.28 11.79
N VAL A 148 -21.53 -17.26 12.57
CA VAL A 148 -20.19 -17.22 13.18
C VAL A 148 -19.08 -17.38 12.14
N GLN A 149 -19.22 -18.30 11.19
CA GLN A 149 -18.19 -18.56 10.17
C GLN A 149 -18.10 -17.46 9.09
N PHE A 150 -19.18 -16.70 8.86
CA PHE A 150 -19.25 -15.68 7.82
C PHE A 150 -19.74 -14.33 8.35
N PRO A 151 -19.00 -13.69 9.28
CA PRO A 151 -19.42 -12.46 9.96
C PRO A 151 -19.55 -11.25 9.00
N ASN A 152 -18.88 -11.30 7.84
CA ASN A 152 -18.96 -10.27 6.81
C ASN A 152 -20.26 -10.32 5.98
N LEU A 153 -21.11 -11.33 6.18
CA LEU A 153 -22.40 -11.45 5.51
C LEU A 153 -23.54 -11.16 6.50
N SER A 154 -24.45 -10.27 6.13
CA SER A 154 -25.66 -10.07 6.93
C SER A 154 -26.58 -11.29 6.88
N GLU A 155 -27.30 -11.56 7.98
CA GLU A 155 -28.26 -12.66 8.04
C GLU A 155 -29.29 -12.64 6.90
N ALA A 156 -29.68 -11.44 6.45
CA ALA A 156 -30.59 -11.26 5.33
C ALA A 156 -30.00 -11.83 4.02
N ILE A 157 -28.71 -11.61 3.76
CA ILE A 157 -28.01 -12.15 2.59
C ILE A 157 -27.89 -13.66 2.69
N ILE A 158 -27.45 -14.17 3.85
CA ILE A 158 -27.32 -15.61 4.12
C ILE A 158 -28.66 -16.30 3.89
N ARG A 159 -29.73 -15.82 4.53
CA ARG A 159 -31.09 -16.35 4.40
C ARG A 159 -31.60 -16.30 2.97
N LYS A 160 -31.34 -15.21 2.23
CA LYS A 160 -31.73 -15.08 0.82
C LYS A 160 -31.08 -16.17 -0.03
N LYS A 161 -29.77 -16.39 0.14
CA LYS A 161 -29.00 -17.38 -0.64
C LYS A 161 -29.35 -18.82 -0.25
N LEU A 162 -29.53 -19.10 1.04
CA LEU A 162 -29.90 -20.44 1.49
C LEU A 162 -31.31 -20.83 1.06
N LYS A 163 -32.26 -19.89 0.98
CA LYS A 163 -33.59 -20.16 0.42
C LYS A 163 -33.58 -20.68 -1.01
N GLU A 164 -32.50 -20.49 -1.77
CA GLU A 164 -32.35 -21.05 -3.12
C GLU A 164 -32.19 -22.59 -3.05
N CYS A 165 -31.41 -23.11 -2.10
CA CYS A 165 -31.01 -24.52 -2.01
C CYS A 165 -31.56 -25.31 -0.81
N ALA A 166 -32.05 -24.63 0.22
CA ALA A 166 -32.44 -25.19 1.51
C ALA A 166 -33.74 -24.55 2.05
N PHE A 167 -34.34 -25.19 3.05
CA PHE A 167 -35.45 -24.67 3.85
C PHE A 167 -35.08 -24.68 5.33
N LEU A 168 -35.70 -23.79 6.10
CA LEU A 168 -35.46 -23.67 7.53
C LEU A 168 -36.35 -24.66 8.30
N ARG A 169 -35.78 -25.40 9.26
CA ARG A 169 -36.54 -26.24 10.21
C ARG A 169 -35.89 -26.19 11.59
N ARG A 170 -36.56 -26.77 12.59
CA ARG A 170 -35.96 -27.06 13.89
C ARG A 170 -35.47 -28.50 13.92
N ASP A 171 -34.30 -28.73 14.51
CA ASP A 171 -33.80 -30.08 14.79
C ASP A 171 -34.50 -30.68 16.02
N GLY A 172 -34.07 -31.89 16.42
CA GLY A 172 -34.62 -32.59 17.59
C GLY A 172 -34.39 -31.86 18.92
N ASN A 173 -33.44 -30.93 18.97
CA ASN A 173 -33.08 -30.14 20.15
C ASN A 173 -33.69 -28.73 20.10
N GLY A 174 -34.54 -28.44 19.11
CA GLY A 174 -35.20 -27.14 18.94
C GLY A 174 -34.34 -26.05 18.29
N LYS A 175 -33.08 -26.33 17.93
CA LYS A 175 -32.17 -25.40 17.24
C LYS A 175 -32.59 -25.23 15.79
N GLN A 176 -32.42 -24.01 15.26
CA GLN A 176 -32.75 -23.74 13.87
C GLN A 176 -31.64 -24.23 12.94
N VAL A 177 -32.02 -25.01 11.94
CA VAL A 177 -31.11 -25.59 10.95
C VAL A 177 -31.63 -25.38 9.53
N TRP A 178 -30.71 -25.10 8.61
CA TRP A 178 -30.97 -25.10 7.18
C TRP A 178 -30.85 -26.50 6.65
N SER A 179 -31.84 -26.96 5.89
CA SER A 179 -31.88 -28.33 5.37
C SER A 179 -32.09 -28.35 3.88
N MET A 180 -31.25 -29.12 3.19
CA MET A 180 -31.23 -29.16 1.74
C MET A 180 -32.59 -29.60 1.18
N LYS A 181 -33.06 -28.89 0.15
CA LYS A 181 -34.26 -29.29 -0.58
C LYS A 181 -33.98 -30.58 -1.36
N ARG A 182 -34.93 -31.52 -1.34
CA ARG A 182 -34.82 -32.77 -2.11
C ARG A 182 -34.71 -32.56 -3.63
N THR A 183 -35.24 -31.45 -4.14
CA THR A 183 -35.19 -31.09 -5.56
C THR A 183 -33.91 -30.35 -5.97
N PHE A 184 -33.12 -29.89 -4.99
CA PHE A 184 -31.89 -29.17 -5.26
C PHE A 184 -30.78 -30.16 -5.60
N HIS A 185 -30.02 -29.86 -6.64
CA HIS A 185 -28.87 -30.64 -7.05
C HIS A 185 -27.62 -29.82 -6.76
N ILE A 186 -26.71 -30.39 -5.97
CA ILE A 186 -25.44 -29.74 -5.66
C ILE A 186 -24.60 -29.69 -6.96
N PRO A 187 -24.02 -28.53 -7.32
CA PRO A 187 -23.10 -28.45 -8.46
C PRO A 187 -21.94 -29.43 -8.35
N SER A 188 -21.35 -29.81 -9.48
CA SER A 188 -20.20 -30.71 -9.49
C SER A 188 -19.01 -30.11 -8.74
N GLU A 189 -18.11 -30.93 -8.18
CA GLU A 189 -16.91 -30.43 -7.48
C GLU A 189 -16.03 -29.56 -8.40
N GLY A 190 -16.03 -29.83 -9.72
CA GLY A 190 -15.34 -28.99 -10.70
C GLY A 190 -15.95 -27.60 -10.82
N ASP A 191 -17.26 -27.46 -10.69
CA ASP A 191 -17.95 -26.16 -10.71
C ASP A 191 -17.85 -25.44 -9.37
N LEU A 192 -17.88 -26.17 -8.25
CA LEU A 192 -17.66 -25.60 -6.91
C LEU A 192 -16.28 -24.94 -6.81
N ARG A 193 -15.24 -25.55 -7.37
CA ARG A 193 -13.88 -24.97 -7.40
C ARG A 193 -13.78 -23.65 -8.17
N LYS A 194 -14.70 -23.40 -9.13
CA LYS A 194 -14.74 -22.14 -9.88
C LYS A 194 -15.39 -21.00 -9.11
N LEU A 195 -16.10 -21.29 -8.01
CA LEU A 195 -16.75 -20.28 -7.18
C LEU A 195 -15.77 -19.58 -6.23
N ALA A 196 -14.71 -20.27 -5.80
CA ALA A 196 -13.72 -19.77 -4.87
C ALA A 196 -12.33 -20.29 -5.23
N TYR A 197 -11.59 -19.51 -6.02
CA TYR A 197 -10.20 -19.78 -6.37
C TYR A 197 -9.24 -19.48 -5.20
N PRO A 198 -8.12 -20.19 -5.07
CA PRO A 198 -7.08 -19.89 -4.07
C PRO A 198 -6.60 -18.43 -4.11
N GLU A 199 -6.54 -17.83 -5.30
CA GLU A 199 -6.16 -16.45 -5.54
C GLU A 199 -7.15 -15.47 -4.86
N HIS A 200 -8.45 -15.78 -4.87
CA HIS A 200 -9.46 -14.99 -4.17
C HIS A 200 -9.31 -15.09 -2.66
N VAL A 201 -8.87 -16.25 -2.14
CA VAL A 201 -8.58 -16.45 -0.71
C VAL A 201 -7.40 -15.58 -0.30
N CYS A 202 -6.31 -15.61 -1.07
CA CYS A 202 -5.13 -14.78 -0.79
C CYS A 202 -5.46 -13.27 -0.88
N SER A 203 -6.25 -12.87 -1.87
CA SER A 203 -6.74 -11.49 -2.01
C SER A 203 -7.58 -11.06 -0.80
N TYR A 204 -8.46 -11.92 -0.31
CA TYR A 204 -9.23 -11.66 0.91
C TYR A 204 -8.35 -11.58 2.17
N GLU A 205 -7.41 -12.51 2.35
CA GLU A 205 -6.52 -12.55 3.52
C GLU A 205 -5.54 -11.36 3.53
N SER A 206 -5.03 -10.95 2.36
CA SER A 206 -4.23 -9.73 2.21
C SER A 206 -5.02 -8.48 2.62
N MET A 207 -6.30 -8.39 2.24
CA MET A 207 -7.18 -7.32 2.71
C MET A 207 -7.38 -7.36 4.23
N GLN A 208 -7.61 -8.54 4.82
CA GLN A 208 -7.77 -8.68 6.27
C GLN A 208 -6.49 -8.28 7.02
N ALA A 209 -5.31 -8.66 6.52
CA ALA A 209 -4.02 -8.24 7.09
C ALA A 209 -3.85 -6.71 7.04
N GLY A 210 -4.22 -6.08 5.92
CA GLY A 210 -4.23 -4.61 5.81
C GLY A 210 -5.19 -3.94 6.79
N LEU A 211 -6.40 -4.48 6.97
CA LEU A 211 -7.35 -3.98 7.97
C LEU A 211 -6.84 -4.14 9.40
N TYR A 212 -6.18 -5.26 9.71
CA TYR A 212 -5.58 -5.50 11.02
C TYR A 212 -4.48 -4.48 11.32
N ARG A 213 -3.59 -4.21 10.36
CA ARG A 213 -2.56 -3.17 10.49
C ARG A 213 -3.17 -1.80 10.76
N LEU A 214 -4.18 -1.39 9.98
CA LEU A 214 -4.87 -0.11 10.21
C LEU A 214 -5.47 -0.03 11.62
N LYS A 215 -6.12 -1.10 12.07
CA LYS A 215 -6.69 -1.18 13.43
C LYS A 215 -5.61 -1.03 14.51
N HIS A 216 -4.44 -1.66 14.33
CA HIS A 216 -3.34 -1.57 15.27
C HIS A 216 -2.75 -0.16 15.36
N LEU A 217 -2.79 0.59 14.25
CA LEU A 217 -2.44 2.02 14.18
C LEU A 217 -3.56 2.95 14.69
N GLY A 218 -4.65 2.40 15.24
CA GLY A 218 -5.82 3.18 15.70
C GLY A 218 -6.77 3.66 14.59
N ILE A 219 -6.50 3.32 13.33
CA ILE A 219 -7.30 3.69 12.16
C ILE A 219 -8.42 2.66 11.97
N THR A 220 -9.56 2.88 12.65
CA THR A 220 -10.67 1.90 12.69
C THR A 220 -11.86 2.26 11.80
N GLN A 221 -12.08 3.55 11.55
CA GLN A 221 -13.27 4.03 10.82
C GLN A 221 -13.01 4.26 9.33
N LEU A 222 -11.75 4.41 8.94
CA LEU A 222 -11.35 4.82 7.61
C LEU A 222 -10.65 3.66 6.89
N THR A 223 -11.11 3.35 5.68
CA THR A 223 -10.57 2.24 4.88
C THR A 223 -10.22 2.66 3.45
N LEU A 224 -10.62 3.86 3.01
CA LEU A 224 -10.41 4.38 1.66
C LEU A 224 -9.87 5.82 1.69
N PRO A 225 -8.82 6.16 0.91
CA PRO A 225 -8.21 7.50 0.91
C PRO A 225 -9.16 8.62 0.49
N ALA A 226 -10.12 8.33 -0.39
CA ALA A 226 -11.02 9.33 -0.98
C ALA A 226 -11.90 10.06 0.04
N SER A 227 -12.16 9.48 1.22
CA SER A 227 -12.88 10.16 2.30
C SER A 227 -12.02 11.15 3.08
N ILE A 228 -10.69 11.01 3.03
CA ILE A 228 -9.77 11.78 3.88
C ILE A 228 -9.42 13.12 3.27
N SER A 229 -9.04 13.20 1.99
CA SER A 229 -8.64 14.51 1.41
C SER A 229 -9.77 15.55 1.47
N SER A 230 -11.03 15.11 1.46
CA SER A 230 -12.20 15.96 1.69
C SER A 230 -12.41 16.33 3.17
N ALA A 231 -12.11 15.42 4.10
CA ALA A 231 -12.20 15.67 5.54
C ALA A 231 -11.04 16.54 6.05
N MET A 232 -9.82 16.39 5.51
CA MET A 232 -8.65 17.20 5.82
C MET A 232 -8.90 18.69 5.55
N SER A 233 -9.65 19.02 4.50
CA SER A 233 -10.02 20.41 4.17
C SER A 233 -10.97 21.07 5.18
N GLN A 234 -11.48 20.31 6.15
CA GLN A 234 -12.44 20.75 7.17
C GLN A 234 -11.86 20.67 8.59
N LEU A 235 -10.64 20.16 8.75
CA LEU A 235 -9.97 20.13 10.05
C LEU A 235 -9.52 21.55 10.43
N PRO A 236 -9.50 21.90 11.73
CA PRO A 236 -8.84 23.10 12.21
C PRO A 236 -7.37 23.11 11.76
N ASP A 237 -6.83 24.28 11.43
CA ASP A 237 -5.40 24.49 11.14
C ASP A 237 -4.58 24.42 12.45
N GLU A 238 -4.67 23.29 13.16
CA GLU A 238 -3.82 22.97 14.31
C GLU A 238 -2.73 21.99 13.85
N ALA A 239 -1.47 22.27 14.19
CA ALA A 239 -0.30 21.50 13.76
C ALA A 239 -0.47 19.98 13.94
N ILE A 240 -0.94 19.60 15.13
CA ILE A 240 -1.10 18.21 15.56
C ILE A 240 -2.21 17.53 14.76
N ALA A 241 -3.31 18.23 14.49
CA ALA A 241 -4.43 17.69 13.72
C ALA A 241 -4.04 17.44 12.25
N LEU A 242 -3.26 18.34 11.65
CA LEU A 242 -2.75 18.19 10.28
C LEU A 242 -1.73 17.05 10.18
N ALA A 243 -0.82 16.92 11.15
CA ALA A 243 0.16 15.85 11.20
C ALA A 243 -0.52 14.46 11.34
N ALA A 244 -1.48 14.34 12.26
CA ALA A 244 -2.27 13.12 12.43
C ALA A 244 -3.05 12.78 11.15
N ALA A 245 -3.69 13.77 10.52
CA ALA A 245 -4.44 13.54 9.29
C ALA A 245 -3.55 13.11 8.11
N SER A 246 -2.36 13.71 7.98
CA SER A 246 -1.37 13.33 6.97
C SER A 246 -0.85 11.90 7.17
N HIS A 247 -0.59 11.50 8.42
CA HIS A 247 -0.22 10.13 8.76
C HIS A 247 -1.31 9.13 8.36
N ILE A 248 -2.57 9.42 8.70
CA ILE A 248 -3.70 8.55 8.33
C ILE A 248 -3.85 8.46 6.81
N GLU A 249 -3.74 9.58 6.09
CA GLU A 249 -3.80 9.59 4.62
C GLU A 249 -2.71 8.70 4.01
N ARG A 250 -1.47 8.82 4.51
CA ARG A 250 -0.32 7.99 4.09
C ARG A 250 -0.61 6.50 4.29
N GLU A 251 -1.01 6.11 5.50
CA GLU A 251 -1.29 4.69 5.82
C GLU A 251 -2.43 4.13 4.96
N LEU A 252 -3.45 4.95 4.65
CA LEU A 252 -4.49 4.53 3.72
C LEU A 252 -4.00 4.39 2.28
N GLN A 253 -3.10 5.25 1.80
CA GLN A 253 -2.58 5.17 0.44
C GLN A 253 -1.76 3.89 0.18
N ILE A 254 -1.10 3.38 1.23
CA ILE A 254 -0.23 2.20 1.14
C ILE A 254 -0.93 0.88 1.46
N THR A 255 -2.25 0.87 1.64
CA THR A 255 -2.99 -0.37 1.85
C THR A 255 -2.91 -1.28 0.61
N PRO A 256 -2.95 -2.62 0.80
CA PRO A 256 -2.75 -3.54 -0.31
C PRO A 256 -3.82 -3.40 -1.40
N TRP A 257 -5.08 -3.08 -1.06
CA TRP A 257 -6.14 -2.83 -2.05
C TRP A 257 -5.94 -1.55 -2.86
N ASN A 258 -5.32 -0.51 -2.30
CA ASN A 258 -5.03 0.72 -3.04
C ASN A 258 -3.83 0.55 -3.96
N LEU A 259 -2.72 0.01 -3.45
CA LEU A 259 -1.50 -0.18 -4.23
C LEU A 259 -1.74 -1.15 -5.40
N SER A 260 -2.37 -2.31 -5.14
CA SER A 260 -2.64 -3.29 -6.20
C SER A 260 -3.63 -2.78 -7.24
N SER A 261 -4.73 -2.11 -6.84
CA SER A 261 -5.68 -1.55 -7.79
C SER A 261 -5.07 -0.44 -8.64
N ASN A 262 -4.25 0.44 -8.05
CA ASN A 262 -3.55 1.47 -8.81
C ASN A 262 -2.58 0.87 -9.83
N PHE A 263 -1.76 -0.10 -9.42
CA PHE A 263 -0.81 -0.75 -10.32
C PHE A 263 -1.52 -1.47 -11.46
N VAL A 264 -2.47 -2.36 -11.14
CA VAL A 264 -3.25 -3.14 -12.11
C VAL A 264 -3.98 -2.23 -13.09
N ALA A 265 -4.59 -1.13 -12.62
CA ALA A 265 -5.26 -0.17 -13.48
C ALA A 265 -4.30 0.53 -14.48
N CYS A 266 -3.01 0.63 -14.15
CA CYS A 266 -2.00 1.27 -15.00
C CYS A 266 -1.29 0.28 -15.94
N THR A 267 -1.23 -1.02 -15.62
CA THR A 267 -0.50 -2.04 -16.37
C THR A 267 -1.38 -2.96 -17.22
N ASN A 268 -2.61 -3.28 -16.80
CA ASN A 268 -3.47 -4.26 -17.49
C ASN A 268 -4.31 -3.67 -18.64
N GLN A 269 -4.15 -2.39 -18.99
CA GLN A 269 -4.85 -1.77 -20.12
C GLN A 269 -4.03 -1.91 -21.41
N ASP A 270 -4.68 -1.97 -22.58
CA ASP A 270 -4.02 -2.02 -23.92
C ASP A 270 -2.97 -0.91 -24.13
N ARG A 271 -3.01 0.13 -23.29
CA ARG A 271 -1.98 1.16 -23.14
C ARG A 271 -1.59 1.27 -21.68
N GLU A 272 -0.37 0.86 -21.37
CA GLU A 272 0.27 1.12 -20.08
C GLU A 272 0.28 2.62 -19.81
N ASN A 273 -0.29 3.03 -18.66
CA ASN A 273 -0.37 4.42 -18.22
C ASN A 273 0.41 4.61 -16.91
N ILE A 274 1.65 4.10 -16.88
CA ILE A 274 2.52 4.13 -15.69
C ILE A 274 2.75 5.56 -15.18
N GLU A 275 2.64 6.57 -16.05
CA GLU A 275 2.73 7.98 -15.66
C GLU A 275 1.60 8.48 -14.73
N ARG A 276 0.57 7.65 -14.51
CA ARG A 276 -0.46 7.90 -13.49
C ARG A 276 -0.06 7.42 -12.10
N LEU A 277 1.05 6.70 -11.96
CA LEU A 277 1.64 6.33 -10.68
C LEU A 277 2.67 7.37 -10.26
N GLU A 278 2.67 7.69 -8.97
CA GLU A 278 3.76 8.38 -8.32
C GLU A 278 4.84 7.36 -8.01
N ILE A 279 5.68 7.07 -9.01
CA ILE A 279 6.70 6.01 -8.98
C ILE A 279 7.72 6.17 -7.85
N THR A 280 7.92 7.39 -7.35
CA THR A 280 8.74 7.70 -6.19
C THR A 280 7.85 8.43 -5.18
N GLY A 281 7.65 7.87 -3.99
CA GLY A 281 6.76 8.44 -3.00
C GLY A 281 6.52 7.49 -1.83
N VAL A 282 5.51 7.79 -1.03
CA VAL A 282 5.20 7.08 0.22
C VAL A 282 4.85 5.60 0.02
N GLY A 283 4.52 5.18 -1.20
CA GLY A 283 4.25 3.78 -1.53
C GLY A 283 5.52 2.94 -1.78
N ASP A 284 6.72 3.50 -1.70
CA ASP A 284 7.97 2.76 -1.84
C ASP A 284 8.16 1.87 -0.58
N PRO A 285 8.07 0.53 -0.72
CA PRO A 285 8.18 -0.36 0.43
C PRO A 285 9.58 -0.41 1.05
N SER A 286 10.61 0.10 0.35
CA SER A 286 11.99 0.13 0.86
C SER A 286 12.30 1.35 1.71
N GLY A 287 11.51 2.43 1.61
CA GLY A 287 11.79 3.73 2.24
C GLY A 287 13.04 4.45 1.73
N ARG A 288 13.86 3.83 0.87
CA ARG A 288 15.20 4.31 0.48
C ARG A 288 15.35 4.52 -1.03
N GLY A 289 14.28 4.47 -1.81
CA GLY A 289 14.31 4.61 -3.27
C GLY A 289 14.74 3.35 -4.02
N LEU A 290 14.69 2.19 -3.37
CA LEU A 290 14.98 0.86 -3.93
C LEU A 290 13.71 0.10 -4.33
N GLY A 291 12.54 0.71 -4.15
CA GLY A 291 11.25 0.20 -4.58
C GLY A 291 10.44 1.25 -5.32
N PHE A 292 9.41 0.78 -6.00
CA PHE A 292 8.44 1.59 -6.72
C PHE A 292 7.27 1.94 -5.80
N SER A 293 6.85 3.19 -5.82
CA SER A 293 5.57 3.58 -5.22
C SER A 293 4.44 3.35 -6.22
N TYR A 294 3.42 2.58 -5.81
CA TYR A 294 2.20 2.33 -6.59
C TYR A 294 1.04 3.25 -6.18
N VAL A 295 1.34 4.36 -5.50
CA VAL A 295 0.36 5.41 -5.21
C VAL A 295 0.00 6.14 -6.50
N ARG A 296 -1.25 6.61 -6.61
CA ARG A 296 -1.70 7.36 -7.78
C ARG A 296 -1.14 8.79 -7.73
N ALA A 297 -0.54 9.23 -8.83
CA ALA A 297 -0.10 10.60 -8.98
C ALA A 297 -1.29 11.57 -8.89
N ALA A 298 -1.18 12.55 -7.99
CA ALA A 298 -2.18 13.60 -7.87
C ALA A 298 -2.27 14.41 -9.18
N PRO A 299 -3.48 14.78 -9.64
CA PRO A 299 -3.62 15.74 -10.72
C PRO A 299 -2.95 17.03 -10.29
N LYS A 300 -1.86 17.43 -10.96
CA LYS A 300 -1.18 18.70 -10.66
C LYS A 300 -2.19 19.85 -10.77
N ALA A 301 -2.61 20.40 -9.63
CA ALA A 301 -3.40 21.61 -9.58
C ALA A 301 -2.63 22.69 -10.36
N SER A 302 -3.33 23.45 -11.21
CA SER A 302 -2.71 24.63 -11.83
C SER A 302 -2.24 25.54 -10.71
N VAL A 303 -0.95 25.85 -10.69
CA VAL A 303 -0.32 26.78 -9.74
C VAL A 303 -1.06 28.12 -9.81
N SER A 304 -2.09 28.30 -9.00
CA SER A 304 -2.73 29.59 -8.78
C SER A 304 -2.04 30.18 -7.57
N SER A 305 -1.01 31.00 -7.82
CA SER A 305 -0.52 32.09 -6.98
C SER A 305 -1.18 32.18 -5.60
N ALA A 306 -0.75 31.34 -4.65
CA ALA A 306 -1.11 31.47 -3.25
C ALA A 306 -0.27 32.58 -2.62
N MET A 307 -0.62 33.83 -2.93
CA MET A 307 -0.22 35.04 -2.18
C MET A 307 -0.94 36.26 -2.79
N VAL A 308 -2.27 36.33 -2.65
CA VAL A 308 -2.96 37.63 -2.71
C VAL A 308 -4.01 37.64 -1.62
N LYS A 309 -3.78 38.50 -0.62
CA LYS A 309 -4.74 38.80 0.45
C LYS A 309 -6.12 39.08 -0.15
N LYS A 310 -7.09 38.37 0.40
CA LYS A 310 -8.52 38.40 0.10
C LYS A 310 -9.06 39.84 0.05
N LYS A 311 -9.54 40.29 -1.11
CA LYS A 311 -10.62 41.27 -1.19
C LYS A 311 -11.72 40.69 -2.09
N ALA A 312 -12.90 40.54 -1.51
CA ALA A 312 -14.04 39.84 -2.08
C ALA A 312 -14.59 40.53 -3.33
N ALA A 313 -14.93 39.74 -4.36
CA ALA A 313 -16.09 39.96 -5.22
C ALA A 313 -16.38 38.69 -6.04
N ALA A 314 -17.67 38.42 -6.25
CA ALA A 314 -18.25 37.23 -6.85
C ALA A 314 -17.94 37.06 -8.35
N ASN A 315 -17.67 35.83 -8.80
CA ASN A 315 -18.49 35.11 -9.79
C ASN A 315 -17.86 33.75 -10.16
N ARG A 316 -18.73 32.76 -10.34
CA ARG A 316 -18.39 31.43 -10.88
C ARG A 316 -17.94 31.55 -12.34
N GLY A 317 -16.76 31.01 -12.64
CA GLY A 317 -16.24 30.83 -14.00
C GLY A 317 -14.73 30.59 -13.93
N GLY A 318 -14.25 29.49 -14.52
CA GLY A 318 -12.83 29.12 -14.48
C GLY A 318 -11.90 30.26 -14.91
N SER A 319 -10.70 30.34 -14.35
CA SER A 319 -9.74 31.41 -14.60
C SER A 319 -9.21 31.38 -16.03
N THR A 320 -10.01 31.82 -16.99
CA THR A 320 -9.53 32.10 -18.34
C THR A 320 -8.78 33.43 -18.28
N VAL A 321 -7.53 33.42 -18.76
CA VAL A 321 -6.64 34.60 -18.85
C VAL A 321 -7.26 35.76 -19.65
N THR A 322 -8.35 35.51 -20.39
CA THR A 322 -9.21 36.50 -21.06
C THR A 322 -9.70 37.58 -20.09
N GLY A 323 -9.20 38.81 -20.23
CA GLY A 323 -9.71 39.98 -19.50
C GLY A 323 -8.86 40.46 -18.32
N THR A 324 -7.81 39.74 -17.95
CA THR A 324 -6.86 40.13 -16.86
C THR A 324 -5.63 40.87 -17.39
N ASP A 325 -4.86 41.52 -16.51
CA ASP A 325 -3.58 42.21 -16.84
C ASP A 325 -2.48 41.25 -17.35
N ALA A 326 -2.68 39.94 -17.18
CA ALA A 326 -1.84 38.87 -17.72
C ALA A 326 -2.20 38.46 -19.17
N ASP A 327 -3.23 39.09 -19.79
CA ASP A 327 -3.63 38.76 -21.16
C ASP A 327 -2.67 39.34 -22.19
N LEU A 328 -1.74 38.52 -22.66
CA LEU A 328 -0.79 38.85 -23.71
C LEU A 328 -1.42 39.31 -25.04
N ARG A 329 -2.73 39.07 -25.27
CA ARG A 329 -3.43 39.61 -26.47
C ARG A 329 -3.70 41.11 -26.37
N ARG A 330 -3.74 41.65 -25.14
CA ARG A 330 -3.87 43.09 -24.88
C ARG A 330 -2.54 43.82 -24.98
N LEU A 331 -1.43 43.09 -24.99
CA LEU A 331 -0.10 43.67 -25.12
C LEU A 331 0.10 44.26 -26.52
N SER A 332 0.47 45.55 -26.57
CA SER A 332 0.78 46.25 -27.81
C SER A 332 2.11 45.79 -28.39
N MET A 333 2.38 46.12 -29.66
CA MET A 333 3.65 45.77 -30.31
C MET A 333 4.87 46.38 -29.63
N GLU A 334 4.71 47.60 -29.09
CA GLU A 334 5.75 48.33 -28.38
C GLU A 334 5.95 47.77 -26.97
N ALA A 335 4.86 47.50 -26.24
CA ALA A 335 4.96 46.88 -24.92
C ALA A 335 5.53 45.45 -25.00
N ALA A 336 5.24 44.70 -26.06
CA ALA A 336 5.85 43.38 -26.31
C ALA A 336 7.35 43.49 -26.60
N ARG A 337 7.78 44.55 -27.30
CA ARG A 337 9.20 44.84 -27.54
C ARG A 337 9.92 45.16 -26.23
N GLU A 338 9.37 46.04 -25.40
CA GLU A 338 9.95 46.37 -24.09
C GLU A 338 10.09 45.13 -23.18
N VAL A 339 9.10 44.26 -23.18
CA VAL A 339 9.14 43.00 -22.42
C VAL A 339 10.25 42.07 -22.92
N LEU A 340 10.44 41.94 -24.24
CA LEU A 340 11.51 41.11 -24.83
C LEU A 340 12.91 41.69 -24.59
N LEU A 341 13.07 43.01 -24.61
CA LEU A 341 14.33 43.67 -24.26
C LEU A 341 14.75 43.36 -22.82
N LYS A 342 13.79 43.29 -21.88
CA LYS A 342 14.05 42.88 -20.49
C LYS A 342 14.48 41.42 -20.36
N PHE A 343 14.19 40.56 -21.33
CA PHE A 343 14.74 39.21 -21.44
C PHE A 343 16.08 39.15 -22.21
N ASN A 344 16.75 40.29 -22.42
CA ASN A 344 18.00 40.41 -23.17
C ASN A 344 17.91 39.92 -24.64
N VAL A 345 16.72 40.01 -25.25
CA VAL A 345 16.54 39.69 -26.67
C VAL A 345 17.02 40.88 -27.51
N PRO A 346 17.97 40.70 -28.46
CA PRO A 346 18.48 41.79 -29.28
C PRO A 346 17.40 42.50 -30.10
N GLU A 347 17.46 43.83 -30.14
CA GLU A 347 16.48 44.69 -30.84
C GLU A 347 16.30 44.32 -32.31
N GLU A 348 17.41 44.02 -33.00
CA GLU A 348 17.38 43.61 -34.41
C GLU A 348 16.59 42.32 -34.65
N MET A 349 16.58 41.42 -33.66
CA MET A 349 15.82 40.19 -33.72
C MET A 349 14.34 40.48 -33.45
N ILE A 350 14.00 41.34 -32.49
CA ILE A 350 12.63 41.73 -32.18
C ILE A 350 11.96 42.44 -33.37
N ALA A 351 12.69 43.35 -34.04
CA ALA A 351 12.21 44.12 -35.18
C ALA A 351 11.73 43.24 -36.35
N LYS A 352 12.38 42.10 -36.58
CA LYS A 352 12.05 41.14 -37.65
C LYS A 352 10.86 40.22 -37.32
N GLN A 353 10.43 40.18 -36.06
CA GLN A 353 9.37 39.26 -35.61
C GLN A 353 7.98 39.88 -35.75
N THR A 354 7.03 39.09 -36.21
CA THR A 354 5.61 39.48 -36.21
C THR A 354 5.06 39.53 -34.79
N ARG A 355 3.92 40.22 -34.59
CA ARG A 355 3.23 40.28 -33.30
C ARG A 355 3.07 38.92 -32.64
N TRP A 356 2.66 37.91 -33.42
CA TRP A 356 2.45 36.55 -32.94
C TRP A 356 3.73 35.90 -32.40
N HIS A 357 4.84 36.07 -33.11
CA HIS A 357 6.15 35.53 -32.70
C HIS A 357 6.69 36.24 -31.47
N ARG A 358 6.52 37.57 -31.35
CA ARG A 358 6.89 38.32 -30.14
C ARG A 358 6.13 37.80 -28.92
N ILE A 359 4.81 37.63 -29.02
CA ILE A 359 3.99 37.09 -27.92
C ILE A 359 4.37 35.63 -27.58
N ALA A 360 4.63 34.78 -28.58
CA ALA A 360 5.07 33.41 -28.35
C ALA A 360 6.42 33.35 -27.62
N MET A 361 7.36 34.23 -28.01
CA MET A 361 8.67 34.33 -27.37
C MET A 361 8.58 34.84 -25.93
N ILE A 362 7.72 35.85 -25.66
CA ILE A 362 7.46 36.31 -24.29
C ILE A 362 6.92 35.16 -23.42
N ARG A 363 5.98 34.35 -23.93
CA ARG A 363 5.45 33.18 -23.18
C ARG A 363 6.52 32.16 -22.86
N LYS A 364 7.41 31.90 -23.83
CA LYS A 364 8.50 30.94 -23.68
C LYS A 364 9.48 31.41 -22.61
N LEU A 365 10.00 32.61 -22.76
CA LEU A 365 11.02 33.18 -21.86
C LEU A 365 10.46 33.43 -20.45
N SER A 366 9.21 33.89 -20.31
CA SER A 366 8.57 34.04 -19.00
C SER A 366 8.39 32.70 -18.28
N SER A 367 8.04 31.64 -19.01
CA SER A 367 7.85 30.30 -18.44
C SER A 367 9.18 29.62 -18.11
N GLU A 368 10.21 29.81 -18.94
CA GLU A 368 11.59 29.36 -18.68
C GLU A 368 12.19 30.06 -17.45
N GLN A 369 12.00 31.38 -17.34
CA GLN A 369 12.47 32.13 -16.16
C GLN A 369 11.75 31.66 -14.88
N ALA A 370 10.44 31.43 -14.93
CA ALA A 370 9.69 30.88 -13.80
C ALA A 370 10.12 29.43 -13.43
N ALA A 371 10.51 28.62 -14.42
CA ALA A 371 11.00 27.25 -14.19
C ALA A 371 12.42 27.21 -13.59
N SER A 372 13.23 28.24 -13.79
CA SER A 372 14.62 28.32 -13.31
C SER A 372 14.76 28.63 -11.81
N GLY A 373 13.69 28.99 -11.11
CA GLY A 373 13.69 29.23 -9.66
C GLY A 373 14.48 30.46 -9.17
N VAL A 374 15.09 31.24 -10.07
CA VAL A 374 15.85 32.44 -9.73
C VAL A 374 14.90 33.56 -9.33
N GLN A 375 14.96 34.01 -8.07
CA GLN A 375 14.28 35.21 -7.58
C GLN A 375 14.89 36.44 -8.26
N VAL A 376 14.27 36.90 -9.35
CA VAL A 376 14.55 38.21 -9.95
C VAL A 376 13.47 39.19 -9.52
N ASP A 377 13.90 40.41 -9.24
CA ASP A 377 13.17 41.59 -8.77
C ASP A 377 11.64 41.57 -9.09
N PRO A 378 10.73 41.74 -8.09
CA PRO A 378 9.27 41.53 -8.22
C PRO A 378 8.55 42.35 -9.30
N THR A 379 9.24 43.32 -9.92
CA THR A 379 8.73 44.18 -10.98
C THR A 379 8.84 43.56 -12.37
N THR A 380 9.39 42.35 -12.52
CA THR A 380 9.77 41.79 -13.83
C THR A 380 9.08 40.44 -14.14
N ILE A 381 7.98 40.52 -14.90
CA ILE A 381 7.53 39.56 -15.94
C ILE A 381 7.14 38.12 -15.50
N SER A 382 7.13 37.78 -14.21
CA SER A 382 6.53 36.51 -13.74
C SER A 382 5.03 36.37 -14.09
N LYS A 383 4.31 37.49 -14.24
CA LYS A 383 2.86 37.51 -14.57
C LYS A 383 2.47 36.89 -15.92
N TYR A 384 3.42 36.76 -16.85
CA TYR A 384 3.17 36.11 -18.15
C TYR A 384 3.68 34.67 -18.20
N ALA A 385 4.32 34.19 -17.13
CA ALA A 385 4.71 32.80 -17.03
C ALA A 385 3.45 31.93 -17.00
N ARG A 386 3.44 30.87 -17.80
CA ARG A 386 2.47 29.80 -17.65
C ARG A 386 3.25 28.61 -17.18
N GLY A 387 2.87 28.04 -16.03
CA GLY A 387 3.51 26.82 -15.53
C GLY A 387 3.66 25.82 -16.68
N GLN A 388 4.90 25.44 -16.98
CA GLN A 388 5.19 24.59 -18.12
C GLN A 388 4.59 23.21 -17.84
N ARG A 389 3.42 22.94 -18.44
CA ARG A 389 2.84 21.61 -18.42
C ARG A 389 3.66 20.76 -19.38
N MET A 390 4.39 19.79 -18.83
CA MET A 390 5.03 18.74 -19.61
C MET A 390 3.99 18.14 -20.57
N SER A 391 4.40 17.92 -21.82
CA SER A 391 3.55 17.16 -22.74
C SER A 391 3.34 15.75 -22.19
N PHE A 392 2.25 15.10 -22.57
CA PHE A 392 1.99 13.71 -22.16
C PHE A 392 3.17 12.79 -22.51
N LEU A 393 3.74 12.97 -23.71
CA LEU A 393 4.91 12.20 -24.15
C LEU A 393 6.16 12.48 -23.30
N GLN A 394 6.40 13.74 -22.92
CA GLN A 394 7.51 14.09 -22.05
C GLN A 394 7.34 13.52 -20.64
N LEU A 395 6.12 13.53 -20.11
CA LEU A 395 5.80 12.92 -18.81
C LEU A 395 6.03 11.41 -18.86
N GLN A 396 5.56 10.74 -19.91
CA GLN A 396 5.76 9.30 -20.10
C GLN A 396 7.26 8.94 -20.18
N GLN A 397 8.05 9.72 -20.93
CA GLN A 397 9.50 9.53 -21.02
C GLN A 397 10.20 9.75 -19.68
N GLN A 398 9.81 10.78 -18.93
CA GLN A 398 10.35 11.05 -17.59
C GLN A 398 10.03 9.91 -16.62
N THR A 399 8.77 9.45 -16.59
CA THR A 399 8.36 8.33 -15.73
C THR A 399 9.11 7.07 -16.09
N ARG A 400 9.25 6.73 -17.38
CA ARG A 400 10.03 5.57 -17.81
C ARG A 400 11.50 5.66 -17.38
N GLY A 401 12.11 6.84 -17.50
CA GLY A 401 13.48 7.08 -17.02
C GLY A 401 13.62 6.83 -15.53
N LYS A 402 12.67 7.30 -14.71
CA LYS A 402 12.63 7.04 -13.27
C LYS A 402 12.43 5.56 -12.94
N CYS A 403 11.54 4.88 -13.66
CA CYS A 403 11.36 3.44 -13.48
C CYS A 403 12.66 2.68 -13.73
N GLN A 404 13.40 3.03 -14.78
CA GLN A 404 14.68 2.41 -15.08
C GLN A 404 15.72 2.68 -13.99
N GLU A 405 15.78 3.90 -13.45
CA GLU A 405 16.70 4.25 -12.37
C GLU A 405 16.45 3.41 -11.11
N ILE A 406 15.18 3.31 -10.68
CA ILE A 406 14.79 2.51 -9.52
C ILE A 406 15.07 1.03 -9.78
N TRP A 407 14.74 0.53 -10.98
CA TRP A 407 15.02 -0.84 -11.39
C TRP A 407 16.51 -1.17 -11.29
N ASP A 408 17.38 -0.35 -11.88
CA ASP A 408 18.81 -0.57 -11.86
C ASP A 408 19.36 -0.55 -10.42
N ARG A 409 18.87 0.37 -9.56
CA ARG A 409 19.23 0.40 -8.13
C ARG A 409 18.76 -0.85 -7.38
N GLN A 410 17.53 -1.29 -7.60
CA GLN A 410 16.97 -2.49 -6.97
C GLN A 410 17.77 -3.73 -7.38
N VAL A 411 18.02 -3.91 -8.69
CA VAL A 411 18.83 -5.01 -9.22
C VAL A 411 20.22 -5.00 -8.61
N GLN A 412 20.88 -3.84 -8.55
CA GLN A 412 22.20 -3.70 -7.97
C GLN A 412 22.22 -4.08 -6.48
N SER A 413 21.27 -3.54 -5.70
CA SER A 413 21.19 -3.80 -4.26
C SER A 413 20.90 -5.26 -3.94
N LEU A 414 19.96 -5.90 -4.66
CA LEU A 414 19.54 -7.28 -4.37
C LEU A 414 20.47 -8.34 -4.97
N SER A 415 21.31 -7.96 -5.93
CA SER A 415 22.35 -8.84 -6.52
C SER A 415 23.68 -8.77 -5.78
N ALA A 416 23.89 -7.78 -4.90
CA ALA A 416 25.11 -7.68 -4.12
C ALA A 416 25.21 -8.91 -3.19
N ALA A 417 26.24 -9.73 -3.40
CA ALA A 417 26.61 -10.75 -2.44
C ALA A 417 27.53 -10.09 -1.42
N ASP A 418 27.22 -10.20 -0.13
CA ASP A 418 28.05 -9.67 0.95
C ASP A 418 29.48 -10.25 0.87
N ASP A 419 30.38 -9.46 0.28
CA ASP A 419 31.83 -9.58 0.51
C ASP A 419 32.38 -8.29 1.17
N ASP A 420 31.55 -7.29 1.46
CA ASP A 420 31.99 -6.01 2.02
C ASP A 420 31.18 -5.62 3.27
N GLU A 421 31.91 -5.60 4.40
CA GLU A 421 31.72 -4.86 5.65
C GLU A 421 30.30 -4.44 6.08
N ILE A 422 29.90 -4.97 7.24
CA ILE A 422 28.81 -4.47 8.09
C ILE A 422 29.08 -2.99 8.41
N GLY A 423 28.58 -2.10 7.54
CA GLY A 423 28.36 -0.71 7.85
C GLY A 423 27.15 -0.63 8.77
N SER A 424 27.39 -0.31 10.04
CA SER A 424 26.36 0.03 11.02
C SER A 424 25.60 1.28 10.56
N ASP A 425 24.57 1.11 9.73
CA ASP A 425 23.54 2.12 9.49
C ASP A 425 22.52 2.01 10.63
N SER A 426 22.57 2.98 11.54
CA SER A 426 21.62 3.17 12.63
C SER A 426 20.19 3.35 12.09
N GLU A 427 19.30 2.40 12.40
CA GLU A 427 17.88 2.48 12.11
C GLU A 427 17.15 3.38 13.13
N HIS A 428 17.15 4.70 12.92
CA HIS A 428 16.23 5.61 13.65
C HIS A 428 15.71 6.80 12.81
N SER A 429 15.95 6.84 11.48
CA SER A 429 15.72 8.06 10.68
C SER A 429 14.27 8.51 10.54
N ASP A 430 13.29 7.62 10.67
CA ASP A 430 11.92 7.92 10.23
C ASP A 430 11.02 8.43 11.37
N LEU A 431 11.29 8.02 12.61
CA LEU A 431 10.66 8.60 13.80
C LEU A 431 11.24 9.99 14.11
N ASP A 432 12.54 10.18 13.92
CA ASP A 432 13.21 11.47 14.11
C ASP A 432 12.81 12.51 13.05
N SER A 433 12.53 12.10 11.81
CA SER A 433 12.01 13.03 10.79
C SER A 433 10.61 13.54 11.14
N PHE A 434 9.72 12.67 11.64
CA PHE A 434 8.39 13.10 12.06
C PHE A 434 8.43 13.92 13.36
N ALA A 435 9.29 13.54 14.30
CA ALA A 435 9.51 14.30 15.53
C ALA A 435 10.10 15.69 15.24
N GLY A 436 11.05 15.80 14.32
CA GLY A 436 11.65 17.07 13.90
C GLY A 436 10.68 17.97 13.12
N ASP A 437 9.81 17.39 12.30
CA ASP A 437 8.73 18.14 11.63
C ASP A 437 7.68 18.64 12.64
N LEU A 438 7.40 17.87 13.70
CA LEU A 438 6.50 18.26 14.78
C LEU A 438 7.11 19.35 15.69
N GLU A 439 8.40 19.25 16.00
CA GLU A 439 9.16 20.25 16.77
C GLU A 439 9.19 21.59 16.03
N ASN A 440 9.47 21.59 14.72
CA ASN A 440 9.42 22.81 13.89
C ASN A 440 8.03 23.45 13.83
N LEU A 441 6.96 22.66 13.93
CA LEU A 441 5.57 23.15 13.93
C LEU A 441 5.16 23.73 15.29
N LEU A 442 5.60 23.11 16.38
CA LEU A 442 5.41 23.61 17.74
C LEU A 442 6.21 24.91 17.96
N ASP A 443 7.45 24.97 17.46
CA ASP A 443 8.26 26.20 17.47
C ASP A 443 7.62 27.32 16.64
N ALA A 444 6.88 27.00 15.58
CA ALA A 444 6.18 28.00 14.77
C ALA A 444 4.92 28.55 15.47
N GLU A 445 4.26 27.77 16.34
CA GLU A 445 3.11 28.21 17.13
C GLU A 445 3.51 29.07 18.35
N GLU A 446 4.69 28.84 18.95
CA GLU A 446 5.20 29.68 20.06
C GLU A 446 5.60 31.11 19.63
N PHE A 447 5.76 31.38 18.33
CA PHE A 447 6.09 32.72 17.82
C PHE A 447 4.87 33.57 17.41
N GLU A 448 3.64 33.03 17.43
CA GLU A 448 2.43 33.81 17.13
C GLU A 448 1.76 34.44 18.37
N GLU A 449 2.22 34.14 19.58
CA GLU A 449 1.79 34.84 20.80
C GLU A 449 2.88 35.83 21.27
N GLU A 450 2.87 37.06 20.74
CA GLU A 450 2.98 38.31 21.51
C GLU A 450 3.10 39.56 20.61
N GLU A 451 1.99 40.28 20.44
CA GLU A 451 2.00 41.75 20.53
C GLU A 451 0.68 42.22 21.16
N SER A 452 0.59 42.18 22.49
CA SER A 452 -0.23 43.16 23.20
C SER A 452 0.35 43.47 24.58
N ASN A 453 0.93 44.66 24.67
CA ASN A 453 1.51 45.28 25.83
C ASN A 453 0.41 45.81 26.77
N TYR A 454 0.19 45.20 27.94
CA TYR A 454 -0.33 45.90 29.12
C TYR A 454 0.20 45.28 30.43
N ASP A 455 0.78 46.17 31.23
CA ASP A 455 1.48 46.01 32.50
C ASP A 455 0.51 45.84 33.69
N THR A 456 0.61 44.77 34.51
CA THR A 456 0.31 44.84 35.97
C THR A 456 0.91 43.67 36.80
N LYS A 457 1.96 44.00 37.58
CA LYS A 457 2.38 43.58 38.95
C LYS A 457 1.99 42.21 39.60
N HIS A 458 3.05 41.59 40.16
CA HIS A 458 3.17 40.67 41.33
C HIS A 458 2.45 39.30 41.22
N ASP A 459 3.08 38.14 41.48
CA ASP A 459 3.80 37.78 42.70
C ASP A 459 4.75 36.56 42.53
N LYS A 460 5.66 36.41 43.51
CA LYS A 460 6.76 35.44 43.60
C LYS A 460 6.34 33.96 43.75
N VAL A 461 7.04 33.04 43.08
CA VAL A 461 7.43 31.73 43.65
C VAL A 461 8.83 31.34 43.13
N GLU A 462 9.67 30.89 44.07
CA GLU A 462 11.09 30.55 43.94
C GLU A 462 11.35 29.32 43.06
N GLY A 463 12.49 29.36 42.35
CA GLY A 463 12.94 28.31 41.46
C GLY A 463 13.54 27.08 42.14
N VAL A 464 13.48 25.96 41.41
CA VAL A 464 14.32 24.78 41.64
C VAL A 464 15.11 24.49 40.36
N LYS A 465 16.41 24.28 40.60
CA LYS A 465 17.51 24.16 39.65
C LYS A 465 17.31 23.04 38.63
N GLY A 466 17.73 23.31 37.39
CA GLY A 466 17.80 22.35 36.30
C GLY A 466 18.59 21.09 36.63
N LEU A 467 17.98 19.94 36.35
CA LEU A 467 18.66 18.66 36.27
C LEU A 467 19.40 18.57 34.93
N LYS A 468 20.73 18.61 34.98
CA LYS A 468 21.57 18.11 33.89
C LYS A 468 21.36 16.60 33.79
N MET A 469 20.69 16.12 32.75
CA MET A 469 20.73 14.70 32.40
C MET A 469 22.14 14.34 31.94
N ARG A 470 22.80 13.54 32.77
CA ARG A 470 24.08 12.90 32.52
C ARG A 470 23.82 11.75 31.54
N ARG A 471 24.45 11.77 30.35
CA ARG A 471 24.39 10.66 29.37
C ARG A 471 24.65 9.33 30.08
N ARG A 472 23.68 8.43 30.06
CA ARG A 472 23.81 7.06 30.57
C ARG A 472 24.61 6.22 29.55
N PRO A 473 25.43 5.25 29.99
CA PRO A 473 26.15 4.37 29.08
C PRO A 473 25.16 3.46 28.33
N ILE A 474 25.37 3.35 27.01
CA ILE A 474 24.56 2.60 26.02
C ILE A 474 24.27 1.15 26.44
N GLN A 475 25.15 0.54 27.23
CA GLN A 475 25.01 -0.85 27.67
C GLN A 475 23.87 -1.06 28.68
N VAL A 476 23.54 -0.04 29.48
CA VAL A 476 22.41 -0.11 30.45
C VAL A 476 21.07 0.07 29.73
N GLN A 477 21.03 0.83 28.64
CA GLN A 477 19.83 0.99 27.80
C GLN A 477 19.52 -0.27 27.00
N ALA A 478 20.54 -0.93 26.45
CA ALA A 478 20.37 -2.19 25.75
C ALA A 478 19.92 -3.33 26.69
N GLU A 479 20.42 -3.35 27.93
CA GLU A 479 19.97 -4.33 28.94
C GLU A 479 18.51 -4.09 29.37
N GLU A 480 18.08 -2.82 29.50
CA GLU A 480 16.70 -2.43 29.85
C GLU A 480 15.72 -2.72 28.69
N GLU A 481 16.11 -2.46 27.42
CA GLU A 481 15.33 -2.82 26.23
C GLU A 481 15.17 -4.34 26.06
N ILE A 482 16.22 -5.13 26.34
CA ILE A 482 16.13 -6.61 26.31
C ILE A 482 15.23 -7.12 27.43
N GLU A 483 15.23 -6.49 28.61
CA GLU A 483 14.38 -6.87 29.73
C GLU A 483 12.91 -6.52 29.46
N ASP A 484 12.65 -5.38 28.81
CA ASP A 484 11.31 -4.95 28.37
C ASP A 484 10.77 -5.84 27.22
N GLU A 485 11.60 -6.20 26.24
CA GLU A 485 11.21 -7.09 25.13
C GLU A 485 10.98 -8.53 25.62
N ALA A 486 11.75 -8.99 26.61
CA ALA A 486 11.53 -10.27 27.29
C ALA A 486 10.25 -10.26 28.14
N ALA A 487 9.92 -9.14 28.79
CA ALA A 487 8.67 -8.96 29.53
C ALA A 487 7.45 -8.93 28.60
N GLU A 488 7.54 -8.26 27.45
CA GLU A 488 6.48 -8.21 26.44
C GLU A 488 6.27 -9.59 25.79
N ALA A 489 7.35 -10.31 25.47
CA ALA A 489 7.28 -11.69 24.99
C ALA A 489 6.69 -12.65 26.03
N ALA A 490 7.02 -12.46 27.32
CA ALA A 490 6.44 -13.24 28.42
C ALA A 490 4.94 -12.97 28.56
N GLU A 491 4.49 -11.72 28.43
CA GLU A 491 3.08 -11.35 28.51
C GLU A 491 2.29 -11.85 27.29
N LEU A 492 2.87 -11.80 26.09
CA LEU A 492 2.33 -12.42 24.87
C LEU A 492 2.20 -13.95 25.01
N CYS A 493 3.23 -14.62 25.55
CA CYS A 493 3.16 -16.04 25.87
C CYS A 493 2.10 -16.33 26.93
N ARG A 494 1.93 -15.46 27.93
CA ARG A 494 0.91 -15.61 28.96
C ARG A 494 -0.50 -15.48 28.38
N LEU A 495 -0.73 -14.50 27.51
CA LEU A 495 -2.01 -14.28 26.83
C LEU A 495 -2.34 -15.44 25.87
N LEU A 496 -1.34 -15.95 25.12
CA LEU A 496 -1.51 -17.11 24.25
C LEU A 496 -1.79 -18.41 25.03
N MET A 497 -1.19 -18.57 26.21
CA MET A 497 -1.44 -19.71 27.07
C MET A 497 -2.78 -19.58 27.80
N ASP A 498 -3.21 -18.38 28.19
CA ASP A 498 -4.52 -18.11 28.79
C ASP A 498 -5.65 -18.37 27.77
N ASP A 499 -5.49 -17.95 26.52
CA ASP A 499 -6.46 -18.24 25.43
C ASP A 499 -6.53 -19.74 25.12
N GLN A 500 -5.39 -20.43 25.10
CA GLN A 500 -5.37 -21.90 24.95
C GLN A 500 -5.92 -22.63 26.18
N LEU A 501 -5.74 -22.08 27.39
CA LEU A 501 -6.30 -22.63 28.61
C LEU A 501 -7.82 -22.43 28.67
N LEU A 502 -8.33 -21.31 28.15
CA LEU A 502 -9.76 -21.04 27.97
C LEU A 502 -10.37 -22.00 26.94
N GLU A 503 -9.72 -22.23 25.80
CA GLU A 503 -10.15 -23.25 24.84
C GLU A 503 -10.13 -24.67 25.42
N LEU A 504 -9.12 -25.00 26.23
CA LEU A 504 -9.04 -26.31 26.89
C LEU A 504 -10.08 -26.45 28.01
N CYS A 505 -10.34 -25.38 28.76
CA CYS A 505 -11.39 -25.34 29.79
C CYS A 505 -12.78 -25.45 29.17
N ASP A 506 -13.06 -24.74 28.08
CA ASP A 506 -14.34 -24.85 27.36
C ASP A 506 -14.52 -26.25 26.79
N TYR A 507 -13.46 -26.84 26.23
CA TYR A 507 -13.48 -28.24 25.76
C TYR A 507 -13.74 -29.24 26.90
N LEU A 508 -13.08 -29.08 28.05
CA LEU A 508 -13.25 -29.96 29.21
C LEU A 508 -14.61 -29.74 29.90
N ILE A 509 -15.14 -28.52 29.92
CA ILE A 509 -16.48 -28.22 30.44
C ILE A 509 -17.54 -28.88 29.56
N ASP A 510 -17.38 -28.84 28.24
CA ASP A 510 -18.28 -29.52 27.30
C ASP A 510 -18.15 -31.05 27.37
N GLU A 511 -16.93 -31.59 27.50
CA GLU A 511 -16.69 -33.04 27.60
C GLU A 511 -17.21 -33.64 28.91
N TYR A 512 -17.13 -32.91 30.02
CA TYR A 512 -17.54 -33.37 31.36
C TYR A 512 -18.87 -32.77 31.85
N HIS A 513 -19.64 -32.10 30.98
CA HIS A 513 -20.89 -31.41 31.34
C HIS A 513 -21.87 -32.31 32.11
N GLU A 514 -22.06 -33.57 31.70
CA GLU A 514 -22.98 -34.50 32.38
C GLU A 514 -22.49 -34.85 33.80
N SER A 515 -21.20 -35.14 33.98
CA SER A 515 -20.63 -35.43 35.31
C SER A 515 -20.60 -34.21 36.23
N LEU A 516 -20.38 -33.01 35.70
CA LEU A 516 -20.42 -31.75 36.46
C LEU A 516 -21.86 -31.40 36.87
N SER A 517 -22.83 -31.60 35.99
CA SER A 517 -24.26 -31.37 36.30
C SER A 517 -24.79 -32.34 37.35
N GLU A 518 -24.35 -33.60 37.31
CA GLU A 518 -24.71 -34.61 38.31
C GLU A 518 -24.07 -34.31 39.69
N ALA A 519 -22.83 -33.79 39.70
CA ALA A 519 -22.16 -33.32 40.92
C ALA A 519 -22.81 -32.06 41.52
N GLU A 520 -23.25 -31.09 40.71
CA GLU A 520 -23.96 -29.89 41.17
C GLU A 520 -25.35 -30.21 41.75
N ALA A 521 -26.07 -31.16 41.15
CA ALA A 521 -27.34 -31.65 41.69
C ALA A 521 -27.15 -32.34 43.07
N GLY A 522 -26.01 -32.99 43.29
CA GLY A 522 -25.61 -33.57 44.58
C GLY A 522 -25.29 -32.53 45.67
N ILE A 523 -24.93 -31.30 45.29
CA ILE A 523 -24.61 -30.21 46.23
C ILE A 523 -25.88 -29.47 46.67
N GLN A 524 -26.85 -29.27 45.77
CA GLN A 524 -28.13 -28.62 46.10
C GLN A 524 -29.02 -29.45 47.02
N SER A 525 -28.87 -30.78 47.03
CA SER A 525 -29.64 -31.68 47.92
C SER A 525 -29.09 -31.79 49.35
N ARG A 526 -27.94 -31.17 49.66
CA ARG A 526 -27.34 -31.17 51.02
C ARG A 526 -27.65 -29.94 51.87
N ASN A 527 -28.33 -28.92 51.32
CA ASN A 527 -28.68 -27.68 52.02
C ASN A 527 -30.20 -27.52 52.27
N THR A 528 -30.96 -28.62 52.32
CA THR A 528 -32.33 -28.67 52.85
C THR A 528 -32.44 -29.65 53.99
#